data_AF-A0A6G8PWW8-F1
#
_entry.id   AF-A0A6G8PWW8-F1
#
_cell.length_a   1.000
_cell.length_b   1.000
_cell.length_c   1.000
_cell.angle_alpha   90.00
_cell.angle_beta   90.00
_cell.angle_gamma   90.00
#
_symmetry.space_group_name_H-M   'P 1'
#
loop_
_entity.id
_entity.type
_entity.pdbx_description
1 polymer ?
#
loop_
_entity_poly.entity_id
_entity_poly.type
_entity_poly.pdbx_seq_one_letter_code
_entity_poly.pdbx_strand_id
1 'polypeptide(L)'
;MLPKLAGHLEERYGCEVVASSGNLSDRKALARDLDAARDLPFDAYLTEIKAAAIDVVTRRGAEEGRPVLYCDNDPVAAAGEGAALDGALLALAREAIARFEAGPVGSDPGKRSGV
;
A
#
# COMPACT_ATOMS: atom_id res chain seq x y z
N MET A 1 1.41 -3.97 -11.45
CA MET A 1 0.61 -3.43 -10.32
C MET A 1 0.20 -1.99 -10.58
N LEU A 2 1.13 -1.04 -10.74
CA LEU A 2 0.80 0.37 -11.00
C LEU A 2 -0.16 0.62 -12.17
N PRO A 3 -0.03 -0.02 -13.36
CA PRO A 3 -1.00 0.18 -14.44
C PRO A 3 -2.42 -0.25 -14.09
N LYS A 4 -2.58 -1.27 -13.23
CA LYS A 4 -3.90 -1.75 -12.79
C LYS A 4 -4.54 -0.76 -11.80
N LEU A 5 -3.73 -0.18 -10.91
CA LEU A 5 -4.20 0.86 -9.98
C LEU A 5 -4.57 2.14 -10.74
N ALA A 6 -3.73 2.56 -11.70
CA ALA A 6 -4.01 3.69 -12.56
C ALA A 6 -5.33 3.48 -13.33
N GLY A 7 -5.47 2.36 -14.06
CA GLY A 7 -6.69 2.05 -14.79
C GLY A 7 -7.93 1.99 -13.89
N HIS A 8 -7.82 1.44 -12.68
CA HIS A 8 -8.93 1.48 -11.73
C HIS A 8 -9.34 2.91 -11.35
N LEU A 9 -8.37 3.80 -11.10
CA LEU A 9 -8.66 5.19 -10.77
C LEU A 9 -9.35 5.91 -11.94
N GLU A 10 -8.82 5.73 -13.14
CA GLU A 10 -9.36 6.32 -14.37
C GLU A 10 -10.79 5.81 -14.66
N GLU A 11 -11.00 4.49 -14.63
CA GLU A 11 -12.32 3.88 -14.87
C GLU A 11 -13.35 4.24 -13.80
N ARG A 12 -12.94 4.23 -12.52
CA ARG A 12 -13.88 4.38 -11.39
C ARG A 12 -14.21 5.83 -11.08
N TYR A 13 -13.27 6.75 -11.24
CA TYR A 13 -13.39 8.14 -10.82
C TYR A 13 -13.31 9.13 -12.00
N GLY A 14 -13.02 8.68 -13.22
CA GLY A 14 -12.98 9.52 -14.41
C GLY A 14 -11.82 10.53 -14.41
N CYS A 15 -10.78 10.27 -13.63
CA CYS A 15 -9.55 11.07 -13.65
C CYS A 15 -8.59 10.58 -14.75
N GLU A 16 -7.48 11.29 -14.92
CA GLU A 16 -6.35 10.87 -15.76
C GLU A 16 -5.12 10.66 -14.87
N VAL A 17 -4.40 9.54 -15.04
CA VAL A 17 -3.17 9.27 -14.30
C VAL A 17 -1.96 9.53 -15.21
N VAL A 18 -1.40 10.74 -15.12
CA VAL A 18 -0.26 11.15 -15.96
C VAL A 18 1.09 10.61 -15.49
N ALA A 19 1.20 10.18 -14.22
CA ALA A 19 2.40 9.60 -13.65
C ALA A 19 2.06 8.69 -12.45
N SER A 20 2.92 7.71 -12.17
CA SER A 20 2.80 6.84 -10.99
C SER A 20 4.16 6.44 -10.44
N SER A 21 4.26 6.26 -9.11
CA SER A 21 5.46 5.79 -8.42
C SER A 21 5.14 4.65 -7.48
N GLY A 22 6.02 3.65 -7.44
CA GLY A 22 5.98 2.55 -6.46
C GLY A 22 6.89 2.77 -5.24
N ASN A 23 7.59 3.90 -5.16
CA ASN A 23 8.67 4.14 -4.21
C ASN A 23 8.20 4.68 -2.85
N LEU A 24 6.98 4.34 -2.41
CA LEU A 24 6.34 4.93 -1.22
C LEU A 24 7.09 4.68 0.10
N SER A 25 7.97 3.67 0.15
CA SER A 25 8.84 3.41 1.30
C SER A 25 10.24 4.03 1.19
N ASP A 26 10.65 4.50 0.01
CA ASP A 26 11.96 5.11 -0.23
C ASP A 26 11.80 6.61 -0.53
N ARG A 27 12.05 7.43 0.50
CA ARG A 27 11.94 8.90 0.41
C ARG A 27 12.79 9.49 -0.71
N LYS A 28 14.00 8.98 -0.93
CA LYS A 28 14.94 9.55 -1.92
C LYS A 28 14.50 9.18 -3.33
N ALA A 29 14.03 7.96 -3.53
CA ALA A 29 13.49 7.54 -4.81
C ALA A 29 12.17 8.26 -5.13
N LEU A 30 11.26 8.35 -4.16
CA LEU A 30 10.01 9.08 -4.32
C LEU A 30 10.22 10.56 -4.64
N ALA A 31 11.17 11.23 -3.99
CA ALA A 31 11.50 12.62 -4.30
C ALA A 31 11.95 12.80 -5.77
N ARG A 32 12.77 11.88 -6.30
CA ARG A 32 13.19 11.91 -7.70
C ARG A 32 12.03 11.69 -8.66
N ASP A 33 11.11 10.79 -8.32
CA ASP A 33 9.92 10.56 -9.14
C ASP A 33 9.01 11.80 -9.18
N LEU A 34 8.83 12.48 -8.04
CA LEU A 34 8.08 13.73 -7.96
C LEU A 34 8.74 14.86 -8.76
N ASP A 35 10.06 14.96 -8.71
CA ASP A 35 10.82 15.96 -9.49
C ASP A 35 10.69 15.69 -11.00
N ALA A 36 10.74 14.43 -11.42
CA ALA A 36 10.54 14.04 -12.82
C ALA A 36 9.11 14.32 -13.32
N ALA A 37 8.12 14.30 -12.42
CA ALA A 37 6.72 14.56 -12.75
C ALA A 37 6.33 16.05 -12.69
N ARG A 38 7.15 16.92 -12.09
CA ARG A 38 6.81 18.33 -11.79
C ARG A 38 6.21 19.10 -12.96
N ASP A 39 6.80 18.94 -14.15
CA ASP A 39 6.43 19.70 -15.35
C ASP A 39 5.25 19.06 -16.12
N LEU A 40 4.73 17.93 -15.64
CA LEU A 40 3.55 17.32 -16.22
C LEU A 40 2.28 18.12 -15.89
N PRO A 41 1.31 18.17 -16.82
CA PRO A 41 0.03 18.83 -16.58
C PRO A 41 -0.85 17.95 -15.69
N PHE A 42 -0.89 18.25 -14.38
CA PHE A 42 -1.80 17.59 -13.44
C PHE A 42 -2.26 18.54 -12.34
N ASP A 43 -3.47 18.31 -11.85
CA ASP A 43 -4.11 19.23 -10.89
C ASP A 43 -3.88 18.86 -9.42
N ALA A 44 -3.58 17.60 -9.12
CA ALA A 44 -3.43 17.10 -7.74
C ALA A 44 -2.47 15.91 -7.63
N TYR A 45 -1.88 15.75 -6.45
CA TYR A 45 -1.20 14.53 -6.06
C TYR A 45 -2.16 13.55 -5.42
N LEU A 46 -1.92 12.26 -5.64
CA LEU A 46 -2.62 11.16 -4.99
C LEU A 46 -1.60 10.26 -4.31
N THR A 47 -1.78 9.94 -3.03
CA THR A 47 -0.86 9.07 -2.29
C THR A 47 -1.57 8.22 -1.24
N GLU A 48 -1.09 7.01 -1.03
CA GLU A 48 -1.49 6.20 0.13
C GLU A 48 -0.98 6.81 1.43
N ILE A 49 -1.69 6.58 2.53
CA ILE A 49 -1.23 6.93 3.89
C ILE A 49 -0.17 5.92 4.35
N LYS A 50 1.03 6.02 3.77
CA LYS A 50 2.14 5.10 4.04
C LYS A 50 3.38 5.83 4.53
N ALA A 51 3.57 5.84 5.86
CA ALA A 51 4.77 6.27 6.58
C ALA A 51 5.60 7.39 5.91
N ALA A 52 6.57 7.01 5.07
CA ALA A 52 7.48 7.92 4.40
C ALA A 52 6.82 8.75 3.27
N ALA A 53 5.87 8.17 2.54
CA ALA A 53 5.25 8.82 1.39
C ALA A 53 4.34 9.99 1.78
N ILE A 54 3.54 9.83 2.84
CA ILE A 54 2.62 10.89 3.27
C ILE A 54 3.39 12.18 3.54
N ASP A 55 4.43 12.15 4.38
CA ASP A 55 5.23 13.34 4.69
C ASP A 55 5.88 13.97 3.43
N VAL A 56 6.43 13.14 2.53
CA VAL A 56 7.09 13.64 1.32
C VAL A 56 6.12 14.29 0.36
N VAL A 57 5.00 13.63 0.05
CA VAL A 57 4.00 14.10 -0.92
C VAL A 57 3.22 15.29 -0.37
N THR A 58 2.83 15.26 0.91
CA THR A 58 2.13 16.38 1.56
C THR A 58 2.97 17.65 1.55
N ARG A 59 4.26 17.53 1.91
CA ARG A 59 5.19 18.66 1.86
C ARG A 59 5.33 19.19 0.43
N ARG A 60 5.53 18.30 -0.54
CA ARG A 60 5.65 18.67 -1.95
C ARG A 60 4.40 19.39 -2.47
N GLY A 61 3.21 18.87 -2.20
CA GLY A 61 1.95 19.50 -2.61
C GLY A 61 1.77 20.88 -1.98
N ALA A 62 2.11 21.04 -0.71
CA ALA A 62 2.07 22.35 -0.05
C ALA A 62 3.06 23.36 -0.66
N GLU A 63 4.29 22.93 -0.97
CA GLU A 63 5.31 23.76 -1.62
C GLU A 63 4.90 24.21 -3.03
N GLU A 64 4.21 23.34 -3.77
CA GLU A 64 3.79 23.60 -5.15
C GLU A 64 2.38 24.19 -5.25
N GLY A 65 1.68 24.37 -4.12
CA GLY A 65 0.29 24.83 -4.09
C GLY A 65 -0.69 23.85 -4.74
N ARG A 66 -0.32 22.57 -4.85
CA ARG A 66 -1.15 21.51 -5.45
C ARG A 66 -1.85 20.69 -4.38
N PRO A 67 -3.17 20.46 -4.48
CA PRO A 67 -3.90 19.56 -3.59
C PRO A 67 -3.25 18.18 -3.47
N VAL A 68 -3.32 17.60 -2.27
CA VAL A 68 -2.91 16.22 -2.00
C VAL A 68 -4.11 15.44 -1.52
N LEU A 69 -4.46 14.41 -2.28
CA LEU A 69 -5.53 13.48 -1.99
C LEU A 69 -4.92 12.22 -1.37
N TYR A 70 -5.48 11.78 -0.24
CA TYR A 70 -5.04 10.57 0.43
C TYR A 70 -5.95 9.41 0.05
N CYS A 71 -5.35 8.35 -0.50
CA CYS A 71 -6.03 7.08 -0.73
C CYS A 71 -6.03 6.24 0.53
N ASP A 72 -7.21 5.72 0.86
CA ASP A 72 -7.32 4.59 1.76
C ASP A 72 -6.79 3.31 1.08
N ASN A 73 -6.34 2.36 1.88
CA ASN A 73 -5.85 1.06 1.41
C ASN A 73 -6.87 -0.03 1.72
N ASP A 74 -8.08 0.15 1.19
CA ASP A 74 -9.18 -0.80 1.34
C ASP A 74 -9.04 -1.94 0.32
N PRO A 75 -8.81 -3.20 0.76
CA PRO A 75 -8.71 -4.31 -0.17
C PRO A 75 -10.09 -4.61 -0.77
N VAL A 76 -10.18 -4.54 -2.10
CA VAL A 76 -11.39 -4.92 -2.83
C VAL A 76 -11.17 -6.22 -3.58
N ALA A 77 -12.24 -7.03 -3.67
CA ALA A 77 -12.22 -8.22 -4.50
C ALA A 77 -11.98 -7.82 -5.96
N ALA A 78 -11.18 -8.60 -6.69
CA ALA A 78 -11.04 -8.39 -8.12
C ALA A 78 -12.40 -8.61 -8.82
N ALA A 79 -12.62 -7.91 -9.94
CA ALA A 79 -13.85 -8.03 -10.70
C ALA A 79 -14.15 -9.51 -11.02
N GLY A 80 -15.35 -9.97 -10.64
CA GLY A 80 -15.77 -11.37 -10.79
C GLY A 80 -15.54 -12.27 -9.57
N GLU A 81 -14.89 -11.78 -8.51
CA GLU A 81 -14.53 -12.57 -7.30
C GLU A 81 -15.30 -12.12 -6.04
N GLY A 82 -16.34 -11.31 -6.21
CA GLY A 82 -17.02 -10.50 -5.18
C GLY A 82 -17.66 -11.22 -3.99
N ALA A 83 -17.47 -12.53 -3.82
CA ALA A 83 -17.97 -13.30 -2.68
C ALA A 83 -16.88 -14.00 -1.84
N ALA A 84 -15.58 -13.79 -2.12
CA ALA A 84 -14.50 -14.55 -1.45
C ALA A 84 -13.68 -13.76 -0.42
N LEU A 85 -13.54 -12.43 -0.55
CA LEU A 85 -12.51 -11.69 0.18
C LEU A 85 -12.77 -11.64 1.69
N ASP A 86 -13.95 -11.21 2.14
CA ASP A 86 -14.26 -11.11 3.58
C ASP A 86 -14.12 -12.46 4.29
N GLY A 87 -14.61 -13.53 3.66
CA GLY A 87 -14.48 -14.89 4.16
C GLY A 87 -13.02 -15.33 4.26
N ALA A 88 -12.21 -15.04 3.25
CA ALA A 88 -10.78 -15.34 3.24
C ALA A 88 -10.01 -14.56 4.31
N LEU A 89 -10.30 -13.27 4.49
CA LEU A 89 -9.71 -12.43 5.53
C LEU A 89 -10.07 -12.94 6.93
N LEU A 90 -11.34 -13.31 7.15
CA LEU A 90 -11.78 -13.88 8.42
C LEU A 90 -11.13 -15.24 8.70
N ALA A 91 -11.02 -16.11 7.69
CA ALA A 91 -10.35 -17.40 7.80
C ALA A 91 -8.87 -17.23 8.15
N LEU A 92 -8.16 -16.31 7.47
CA LEU A 92 -6.78 -15.97 7.76
C LEU A 92 -6.58 -15.46 9.19
N ALA A 93 -7.46 -14.57 9.66
CA ALA A 93 -7.40 -14.05 11.03
C ALA A 93 -7.57 -15.17 12.06
N ARG A 94 -8.53 -16.08 11.85
CA ARG A 94 -8.76 -17.23 12.74
C ARG A 94 -7.55 -18.17 12.78
N GLU A 95 -6.94 -18.44 11.63
CA GLU A 95 -5.75 -19.29 11.54
C GLU A 95 -4.55 -18.66 12.27
N ALA A 96 -4.35 -17.35 12.12
CA ALA A 96 -3.30 -16.62 12.82
C ALA A 96 -3.48 -16.67 14.35
N ILE A 97 -4.71 -16.52 14.85
CA ILE A 97 -5.04 -16.64 16.28
C ILE A 97 -4.76 -18.05 16.79
N ALA A 98 -5.27 -19.08 16.10
CA ALA A 98 -5.08 -20.47 16.51
C ALA A 98 -3.58 -20.86 16.56
N ARG A 99 -2.77 -20.37 15.61
CA ARG A 99 -1.31 -20.57 15.60
C ARG A 99 -0.61 -19.89 16.77
N PHE A 100 -1.05 -18.68 17.12
CA PHE A 100 -0.50 -17.95 18.26
C PHE A 100 -0.82 -18.67 19.57
N GLU A 101 -2.06 -19.15 19.73
CA GLU A 101 -2.52 -19.88 20.92
C GLU A 101 -1.88 -21.26 21.06
N ALA A 102 -1.63 -21.96 19.95
CA ALA A 102 -0.95 -23.26 19.96
C ALA A 102 0.51 -23.19 20.42
N GLY A 103 1.11 -21.99 20.46
CA GLY A 103 2.52 -21.79 20.81
C GLY A 103 3.49 -22.34 19.75
N PRO A 104 4.80 -22.20 19.96
CA PRO A 104 5.79 -22.70 19.02
C PRO A 104 5.67 -24.23 18.88
N VAL A 105 5.55 -24.71 17.65
CA VAL A 105 5.62 -26.14 17.34
C VAL A 105 7.06 -26.60 17.57
N GLY A 106 7.32 -27.13 18.77
CA GLY A 106 8.56 -27.81 19.14
C GLY A 106 9.68 -26.89 19.65
N SER A 107 9.72 -26.65 20.96
CA SER A 107 11.01 -26.68 21.64
C SER A 107 11.50 -28.13 21.64
N ASP A 108 12.58 -28.40 20.91
CA ASP A 108 13.25 -29.70 20.90
C ASP A 108 13.49 -30.19 22.35
N PRO A 109 12.93 -31.34 22.77
CA PRO A 109 13.14 -31.88 24.12
C PRO A 109 14.60 -32.31 24.37
N GLY A 110 15.49 -32.26 23.37
CA GLY A 110 16.81 -32.89 23.38
C GLY A 110 18.00 -32.08 23.90
N LYS A 111 17.92 -30.76 24.17
CA LYS A 111 19.07 -29.98 24.68
C LYS A 111 19.04 -29.76 26.20
N ARG A 112 19.04 -30.86 26.95
CA ARG A 112 19.60 -30.88 28.32
C ARG A 112 20.41 -32.15 28.51
N SER A 113 21.70 -32.11 28.19
CA SER A 113 22.77 -32.82 28.92
C SER A 113 24.11 -32.61 28.20
N GLY A 114 25.15 -32.29 28.96
CA GLY A 114 26.53 -32.45 28.53
C GLY A 114 27.43 -31.25 28.82
N VAL A 115 27.83 -31.13 30.10
CA VAL A 115 29.09 -30.55 30.65
C VAL A 115 29.58 -29.22 30.09
#